data_AF-A0A0F8URW3-F1
#
_entry.id   AF-A0A0F8URW3-F1
#
_cell.length_a   1.000
_cell.length_b   1.000
_cell.length_c   1.000
_cell.angle_alpha   90.00
_cell.angle_beta   90.00
_cell.angle_gamma   90.00
#
_symmetry.space_group_name_H-M   'P 1'
#
loop_
_entity.id
_entity.type
_entity.pdbx_description
1 polymer ?
#
loop_
_entity_poly.entity_id
_entity_poly.type
_entity_poly.pdbx_seq_one_letter_code
_entity_poly.pdbx_strand_id
1 'polypeptide(L)'
;MAFAVTQRRDLKSQVFAICAAAVITLIIIVENETVPGRPLLLTRPTVANLYSPLFIRFCARKNKLPINASKITKRPRGRIPATKPAKKMAAISPSARPETAAWKKNLSAHIICPECKEVPPNLEFPGSHETVCGSCGLVLADREIDMHSEWRTFSNDDQNNDDPSRVGDATNPLLNGDQLETQIASGGSGRVRDLYRAQNKQSSEKANKSLLAAYKEIGALCDGFNIQKNVADTAKYLFKIVDDAKAFKGKSQDVIIAGCIFIACRQCKVPRTFTEIFAVTKVTRKEIGRIYKALEKFFTAQNLERINAVVSSGGVPDPNDTYTATTSTKPSDLCNRFCNLLDLPYQVTSVSSALSDRVTTMGDLAGRSPLSIVAACIYMASYLMGHGKTAKEISQVAHVSDGTIRGAYKQLYAERERLVDAEWIKDGKGDLKNLPPS
;
A
#
# COMPACT_ATOMS: atom_id res chain seq x y z
N MET A 1 12.13 -16.03 -27.36
CA MET A 1 11.71 -16.99 -26.32
C MET A 1 11.76 -18.48 -26.72
N ALA A 2 12.25 -18.87 -27.91
CA ALA A 2 12.35 -20.29 -28.31
C ALA A 2 13.72 -20.96 -28.04
N PHE A 3 14.78 -20.17 -27.78
CA PHE A 3 16.14 -20.69 -27.56
C PHE A 3 16.43 -21.19 -26.12
N ALA A 4 15.68 -20.74 -25.11
CA ALA A 4 15.90 -21.13 -23.72
C ALA A 4 15.24 -22.46 -23.31
N VAL A 5 14.26 -22.94 -24.10
CA VAL A 5 13.52 -24.19 -23.82
C VAL A 5 14.28 -25.42 -24.33
N THR A 6 15.06 -25.28 -25.40
CA THR A 6 15.93 -26.33 -25.94
C THR A 6 17.14 -26.59 -25.04
N GLN A 7 17.81 -25.54 -24.55
CA GLN A 7 18.98 -25.69 -23.66
C GLN A 7 18.65 -26.37 -22.31
N ARG A 8 17.43 -26.15 -21.76
CA ARG A 8 16.99 -26.80 -20.52
C ARG A 8 16.63 -28.28 -20.67
N ARG A 9 16.25 -28.74 -21.88
CA ARG A 9 15.99 -30.16 -22.15
C ARG A 9 17.30 -30.95 -22.27
N ASP A 10 18.32 -30.35 -22.87
CA ASP A 10 19.65 -30.97 -22.99
C ASP A 10 20.38 -31.08 -21.65
N LEU A 11 20.25 -30.09 -20.76
CA LEU A 11 20.85 -30.16 -19.43
C LEU A 11 20.21 -31.25 -18.56
N LYS A 12 18.88 -31.42 -18.60
CA LYS A 12 18.21 -32.50 -17.85
C LYS A 12 18.56 -33.88 -18.38
N SER A 13 18.66 -34.02 -19.70
CA SER A 13 19.11 -35.24 -20.38
C SER A 13 20.55 -35.60 -20.00
N GLN A 14 21.46 -34.62 -20.01
CA GLN A 14 22.85 -34.80 -19.62
C GLN A 14 23.00 -35.11 -18.13
N VAL A 15 22.29 -34.42 -17.24
CA VAL A 15 22.31 -34.69 -15.80
C VAL A 15 21.75 -36.08 -15.49
N PHE A 16 20.69 -36.53 -16.17
CA PHE A 16 20.16 -37.89 -15.99
C PHE A 16 21.13 -38.96 -16.50
N ALA A 17 21.81 -38.71 -17.62
CA ALA A 17 22.81 -39.62 -18.17
C ALA A 17 24.08 -39.69 -17.30
N ILE A 18 24.50 -38.56 -16.69
CA ILE A 18 25.63 -38.49 -15.77
C ILE A 18 25.28 -39.15 -14.43
N CYS A 19 24.09 -38.93 -13.89
CA CYS A 19 23.61 -39.62 -12.69
C CYS A 19 23.43 -41.13 -12.91
N ALA A 20 22.88 -41.56 -14.05
CA ALA A 20 22.74 -42.99 -14.37
C ALA A 20 24.10 -43.66 -14.59
N ALA A 21 25.04 -42.97 -15.26
CA ALA A 21 26.41 -43.45 -15.37
C ALA A 21 27.08 -43.55 -13.99
N ALA A 22 26.97 -42.52 -13.15
CA ALA A 22 27.53 -42.51 -11.80
C ALA A 22 26.93 -43.63 -10.92
N VAL A 23 25.63 -43.90 -11.01
CA VAL A 23 24.98 -44.99 -10.27
C VAL A 23 25.41 -46.37 -10.78
N ILE A 24 25.58 -46.54 -12.10
CA ILE A 24 26.11 -47.79 -12.67
C ILE A 24 27.59 -47.97 -12.29
N THR A 25 28.40 -46.91 -12.29
CA THR A 25 29.80 -46.96 -11.85
C THR A 25 29.92 -47.20 -10.34
N LEU A 26 29.04 -46.61 -9.52
CA LEU A 26 28.98 -46.86 -8.07
C LEU A 26 28.58 -48.31 -7.75
N ILE A 27 27.63 -48.88 -8.49
CA ILE A 27 27.24 -50.29 -8.33
C ILE A 27 28.38 -51.23 -8.73
N ILE A 28 29.18 -50.87 -9.75
CA ILE A 28 30.36 -51.65 -10.17
C ILE A 28 31.54 -51.50 -9.20
N ILE A 29 31.73 -50.34 -8.57
CA ILE A 29 32.84 -50.10 -7.63
C ILE A 29 32.57 -50.74 -6.26
N VAL A 30 31.32 -50.75 -5.79
CA VAL A 30 30.95 -51.30 -4.46
C VAL A 30 31.03 -52.83 -4.41
N GLU A 31 31.02 -53.54 -5.54
CA GLU A 31 31.18 -55.01 -5.59
C GLU A 31 32.62 -55.48 -5.87
N ASN A 32 33.60 -54.56 -5.97
CA ASN A 32 34.99 -54.89 -6.34
C ASN A 32 35.96 -55.14 -5.16
N GLU A 33 35.50 -55.11 -3.92
CA GLU A 33 36.26 -55.67 -2.79
C GLU A 33 35.87 -57.14 -2.59
N THR A 34 36.38 -58.04 -3.44
CA THR A 34 36.82 -59.41 -3.09
C THR A 34 37.11 -60.29 -4.33
N VAL A 35 38.40 -60.63 -4.48
CA VAL A 35 38.99 -61.82 -5.16
C VAL A 35 38.92 -61.92 -6.70
N PRO A 36 40.07 -62.03 -7.40
CA PRO A 36 40.11 -62.29 -8.85
C PRO A 36 39.80 -63.75 -9.18
N GLY A 37 38.89 -64.00 -10.14
CA GLY A 37 38.76 -65.33 -10.78
C GLY A 37 37.36 -65.92 -11.03
N ARG A 38 36.26 -65.16 -11.01
CA ARG A 38 34.93 -65.68 -11.42
C ARG A 38 34.31 -64.87 -12.56
N PRO A 39 33.69 -65.52 -13.58
CA PRO A 39 32.88 -64.82 -14.55
C PRO A 39 31.61 -64.24 -13.88
N LEU A 40 31.33 -62.96 -14.15
CA LEU A 40 30.18 -62.22 -13.62
C LEU A 40 28.85 -62.91 -13.99
N LEU A 41 28.18 -63.47 -12.99
CA LEU A 41 26.82 -63.99 -13.11
C LEU A 41 25.83 -62.92 -12.62
N LEU A 42 25.18 -62.23 -13.56
CA LEU A 42 23.99 -61.40 -13.29
C LEU A 42 22.83 -62.30 -12.81
N THR A 43 22.71 -62.52 -11.50
CA THR A 43 21.69 -63.41 -10.91
C THR A 43 20.46 -62.69 -10.35
N ARG A 44 20.27 -61.39 -10.61
CA ARG A 44 19.02 -60.70 -10.25
C ARG A 44 18.23 -60.24 -11.48
N PRO A 45 17.07 -60.86 -11.78
CA PRO A 45 16.29 -60.59 -13.00
C PRO A 45 15.49 -59.27 -12.97
N THR A 46 15.62 -58.45 -11.92
CA THR A 46 14.75 -57.29 -11.70
C THR A 46 15.24 -55.99 -12.35
N VAL A 47 16.54 -55.84 -12.63
CA VAL A 47 17.08 -54.56 -13.15
C VAL A 47 17.21 -54.52 -14.67
N ALA A 48 17.33 -55.69 -15.33
CA ALA A 48 17.50 -55.79 -16.77
C ALA A 48 16.23 -55.47 -17.59
N ASN A 49 15.05 -55.48 -16.95
CA ASN A 49 13.76 -55.24 -17.60
C ASN A 49 13.35 -53.75 -17.67
N LEU A 50 14.12 -52.83 -17.04
CA LEU A 50 13.79 -51.40 -17.03
C LEU A 50 14.31 -50.62 -18.23
N TYR A 51 15.33 -51.11 -18.93
CA TYR A 51 16.03 -50.38 -19.99
C TYR A 51 15.94 -51.08 -21.34
N SER A 52 15.92 -50.30 -22.43
CA SER A 52 15.88 -50.87 -23.77
C SER A 52 17.17 -51.67 -24.07
N PRO A 53 17.10 -52.78 -24.81
CA PRO A 53 18.26 -53.56 -25.22
C PRO A 53 19.36 -52.75 -25.92
N LEU A 54 18.97 -51.69 -26.63
CA LEU A 54 19.89 -50.78 -27.31
C LEU A 54 20.68 -49.89 -26.33
N PHE A 55 20.03 -49.41 -25.27
CA PHE A 55 20.68 -48.61 -24.24
C PHE A 55 21.74 -49.41 -23.47
N ILE A 56 21.43 -50.67 -23.15
CA ILE A 56 22.36 -51.58 -22.46
C ILE A 56 23.60 -51.85 -23.32
N ARG A 57 23.41 -52.14 -24.62
CA ARG A 57 24.52 -52.36 -25.57
C ARG A 57 25.38 -51.09 -25.76
N PHE A 58 24.76 -49.92 -25.79
CA PHE A 58 25.47 -48.64 -25.93
C PHE A 58 26.37 -48.35 -24.73
N CYS A 59 25.84 -48.46 -23.50
CA CYS A 59 26.62 -48.25 -22.28
C CYS A 59 27.79 -49.24 -22.14
N ALA A 60 27.54 -50.51 -22.42
CA ALA A 60 28.59 -51.52 -22.30
C ALA A 60 29.69 -51.38 -23.36
N ARG A 61 29.37 -50.91 -24.58
CA ARG A 61 30.37 -50.57 -25.60
C ARG A 61 31.22 -49.36 -25.19
N LYS A 62 30.60 -48.34 -24.59
CA LYS A 62 31.31 -47.16 -24.09
C LYS A 62 32.30 -47.50 -22.96
N ASN A 63 31.96 -48.49 -22.13
CA ASN A 63 32.74 -48.88 -20.95
C ASN A 63 33.57 -50.17 -21.12
N LYS A 64 33.69 -50.71 -22.35
CA LYS A 64 34.44 -51.94 -22.68
C LYS A 64 34.10 -53.16 -21.81
N LEU A 65 32.83 -53.33 -21.44
CA LEU A 65 32.38 -54.48 -20.64
C LEU A 65 32.05 -55.68 -21.54
N PRO A 66 32.49 -56.92 -21.21
CA PRO A 66 32.10 -58.11 -21.97
C PRO A 66 30.62 -58.43 -21.74
N ILE A 67 29.84 -58.52 -22.82
CA ILE A 67 28.40 -58.83 -22.77
C ILE A 67 28.11 -60.11 -23.57
N ASN A 68 27.29 -61.00 -23.02
CA ASN A 68 26.82 -62.19 -23.73
C ASN A 68 25.47 -61.91 -24.40
N ALA A 69 25.45 -61.82 -25.74
CA ALA A 69 24.32 -61.32 -26.52
C ALA A 69 23.05 -62.21 -26.44
N SER A 70 23.20 -63.49 -26.10
CA SER A 70 22.10 -64.46 -25.98
C SER A 70 21.19 -64.23 -24.77
N LYS A 71 21.64 -63.48 -23.76
CA LYS A 71 20.87 -63.21 -22.52
C LYS A 71 20.05 -61.92 -22.56
N ILE A 72 20.09 -61.15 -23.65
CA ILE A 72 19.31 -59.91 -23.82
C ILE A 72 18.06 -60.21 -24.64
N THR A 73 16.96 -60.58 -23.99
CA THR A 73 15.70 -60.93 -24.65
C THR A 73 14.82 -59.69 -24.91
N LYS A 74 14.02 -59.75 -25.98
CA LYS A 74 13.06 -58.67 -26.32
C LYS A 74 11.93 -58.65 -25.29
N ARG A 75 11.55 -57.45 -24.84
CA ARG A 75 10.40 -57.25 -23.96
C ARG A 75 9.12 -57.82 -24.60
N PRO A 76 8.38 -58.71 -23.92
CA PRO A 76 7.09 -59.16 -24.43
C PRO A 76 6.10 -57.98 -24.42
N ARG A 77 5.41 -57.74 -25.54
CA ARG A 77 4.38 -56.70 -25.65
C ARG A 77 3.05 -57.25 -25.11
N GLY A 78 2.90 -57.26 -23.79
CA GLY A 78 1.61 -57.51 -23.14
C GLY A 78 0.79 -56.21 -23.06
N ARG A 79 -0.44 -56.22 -23.60
CA ARG A 79 -1.43 -55.16 -23.40
C ARG A 79 -2.01 -55.32 -21.98
N ILE A 80 -1.81 -54.32 -21.11
CA ILE A 80 -2.32 -54.33 -19.73
C ILE A 80 -3.82 -53.99 -19.77
N PRO A 81 -4.73 -54.84 -19.25
CA PRO A 81 -6.14 -54.51 -19.12
C PRO A 81 -6.37 -53.57 -17.91
N ALA A 82 -7.28 -52.61 -18.08
CA ALA A 82 -7.61 -51.62 -17.06
C ALA A 82 -8.38 -52.25 -15.89
N THR A 83 -7.83 -52.17 -14.67
CA THR A 83 -8.52 -52.54 -13.43
C THR A 83 -8.80 -51.29 -12.57
N LYS A 84 -9.95 -51.33 -11.88
CA LYS A 84 -10.61 -50.26 -11.09
C LYS A 84 -9.73 -49.73 -9.94
N PRO A 85 -9.94 -48.48 -9.47
CA PRO A 85 -9.05 -47.83 -8.52
C PRO A 85 -9.13 -48.48 -7.13
N ALA A 86 -8.01 -49.03 -6.67
CA ALA A 86 -7.83 -49.49 -5.30
C ALA A 86 -7.55 -48.31 -4.35
N LYS A 87 -8.02 -48.45 -3.11
CA LYS A 87 -7.98 -47.48 -2.00
C LYS A 87 -6.60 -46.84 -1.79
N LYS A 88 -6.64 -45.54 -1.48
CA LYS A 88 -5.52 -44.63 -1.17
C LYS A 88 -4.45 -45.28 -0.28
N MET A 89 -3.29 -45.56 -0.85
CA MET A 89 -2.05 -45.60 -0.08
C MET A 89 -1.64 -44.16 0.23
N ALA A 90 -1.21 -43.90 1.46
CA ALA A 90 -0.72 -42.61 1.89
C ALA A 90 0.43 -42.18 0.98
N ALA A 91 0.18 -41.16 0.16
CA ALA A 91 1.22 -40.49 -0.59
C ALA A 91 2.16 -39.84 0.44
N ILE A 92 3.43 -40.24 0.42
CA ILE A 92 4.49 -39.40 0.96
C ILE A 92 4.39 -38.09 0.18
N SER A 93 3.94 -37.05 0.88
CA SER A 93 3.88 -35.69 0.37
C SER A 93 5.23 -35.39 -0.27
N PRO A 94 5.32 -34.98 -1.55
CA PRO A 94 6.55 -34.36 -2.02
C PRO A 94 6.82 -33.21 -1.05
N SER A 95 7.98 -33.24 -0.38
CA SER A 95 8.42 -32.18 0.53
C SER A 95 7.98 -30.86 -0.05
N ALA A 96 7.10 -30.14 0.67
CA ALA A 96 6.58 -28.86 0.24
C ALA A 96 7.78 -28.08 -0.29
N ARG A 97 7.71 -27.65 -1.56
CA ARG A 97 8.61 -26.57 -1.98
C ARG A 97 8.49 -25.53 -0.89
N PRO A 98 9.58 -25.09 -0.25
CA PRO A 98 9.49 -24.01 0.70
C PRO A 98 8.66 -22.94 0.01
N GLU A 99 7.54 -22.57 0.65
CA GLU A 99 6.66 -21.53 0.17
C GLU A 99 7.56 -20.45 -0.38
N THR A 100 7.43 -20.15 -1.68
CA THR A 100 8.26 -19.14 -2.32
C THR A 100 8.09 -17.90 -1.49
N ALA A 101 9.07 -17.61 -0.63
CA ALA A 101 9.02 -16.51 0.29
C ALA A 101 8.70 -15.30 -0.58
N ALA A 102 7.63 -14.57 -0.23
CA ALA A 102 7.29 -13.34 -0.91
C ALA A 102 8.59 -12.57 -1.14
N TRP A 103 8.88 -12.20 -2.39
CA TRP A 103 10.15 -11.60 -2.76
C TRP A 103 10.42 -10.44 -1.78
N LYS A 104 11.43 -10.59 -0.93
CA LYS A 104 11.89 -9.54 -0.05
C LYS A 104 13.06 -8.88 -0.75
N LYS A 105 12.99 -7.55 -0.93
CA LYS A 105 14.14 -6.79 -1.36
C LYS A 105 15.26 -7.06 -0.35
N ASN A 106 16.37 -7.64 -0.81
CA ASN A 106 17.55 -7.83 0.03
C ASN A 106 18.16 -6.45 0.28
N LEU A 107 17.75 -5.81 1.38
CA LEU A 107 18.31 -4.53 1.85
C LEU A 107 19.74 -4.67 2.41
N SER A 108 20.29 -5.88 2.41
CA SER A 108 21.65 -6.22 2.85
C SER A 108 22.70 -6.08 1.75
N ALA A 109 22.33 -5.66 0.54
CA ALA A 109 23.29 -5.36 -0.52
C ALA A 109 23.96 -4.01 -0.24
N HIS A 110 24.98 -4.02 0.62
CA HIS A 110 25.86 -2.87 0.82
C HIS A 110 26.90 -2.83 -0.31
N ILE A 111 26.87 -1.77 -1.11
CA ILE A 111 27.92 -1.50 -2.10
C ILE A 111 29.14 -0.99 -1.32
N ILE A 112 30.19 -1.81 -1.20
CA ILE A 112 31.41 -1.47 -0.46
C ILE A 112 32.57 -1.45 -1.44
N CYS A 113 33.42 -0.43 -1.36
CA CYS A 113 34.64 -0.38 -2.15
C CYS A 113 35.59 -1.52 -1.73
N PRO A 114 36.06 -2.37 -2.66
CA PRO A 114 36.94 -3.50 -2.35
C PRO A 114 38.29 -3.06 -1.76
N GLU A 115 38.74 -1.85 -2.07
CA GLU A 115 40.02 -1.30 -1.58
C GLU A 115 39.88 -0.57 -0.24
N CYS A 116 38.97 0.41 -0.13
CA CYS A 116 38.83 1.22 1.09
C CYS A 116 38.12 0.47 2.23
N LYS A 117 37.12 -0.36 1.92
CA LYS A 117 36.28 -1.07 2.91
C LYS A 117 35.74 -0.18 4.05
N GLU A 118 35.50 1.09 3.76
CA GLU A 118 34.94 2.06 4.71
C GLU A 118 33.44 1.82 4.93
N VAL A 119 32.96 2.01 6.17
CA VAL A 119 31.55 1.91 6.55
C VAL A 119 31.16 3.18 7.33
N PRO A 120 30.21 3.99 6.85
CA PRO A 120 29.52 3.91 5.56
C PRO A 120 30.45 4.20 4.37
N PRO A 121 30.24 3.55 3.20
CA PRO A 121 31.08 3.72 2.02
C PRO A 121 30.93 5.15 1.45
N ASN A 122 32.05 5.82 1.20
CA ASN A 122 32.06 7.13 0.55
C ASN A 122 31.90 6.97 -0.98
N LEU A 123 30.66 6.98 -1.45
CA LEU A 123 30.30 6.83 -2.86
C LEU A 123 29.88 8.18 -3.45
N GLU A 124 30.56 8.59 -4.51
CA GLU A 124 30.26 9.76 -5.32
C GLU A 124 29.60 9.31 -6.63
N PHE A 125 28.59 10.07 -7.05
CA PHE A 125 27.89 9.86 -8.32
C PHE A 125 28.15 11.08 -9.19
N PRO A 126 29.31 11.16 -9.87
CA PRO A 126 29.50 12.14 -10.92
C PRO A 126 28.37 11.98 -11.94
N GLY A 127 27.92 13.08 -12.55
CA GLY A 127 26.81 13.07 -13.52
C GLY A 127 27.02 12.23 -14.80
N SER A 128 28.07 11.39 -14.83
CA SER A 128 28.40 10.41 -15.86
C SER A 128 27.69 9.06 -15.72
N HIS A 129 26.76 8.89 -14.76
CA HIS A 129 26.11 7.59 -14.46
C HIS A 129 27.12 6.50 -14.04
N GLU A 130 28.15 6.91 -13.32
CA GLU A 130 29.17 6.04 -12.74
C GLU A 130 29.07 6.15 -11.21
N THR A 131 29.26 5.03 -10.52
CA THR A 131 29.43 5.02 -9.06
C THR A 131 30.92 4.97 -8.76
N VAL A 132 31.47 6.05 -8.21
CA VAL A 132 32.89 6.18 -7.90
C VAL A 132 33.09 6.21 -6.39
N CYS A 133 34.14 5.59 -5.87
CA CYS A 133 34.52 5.75 -4.47
C CYS A 133 35.27 7.08 -4.27
N GLY A 134 34.74 7.99 -3.44
CA GLY A 134 35.37 9.30 -3.20
C GLY A 134 36.72 9.22 -2.48
N SER A 135 37.02 8.11 -1.78
CA SER A 135 38.26 7.94 -1.02
C SER A 135 39.43 7.41 -1.87
N CYS A 136 39.19 6.57 -2.88
CA CYS A 136 40.24 5.98 -3.73
C CYS A 136 40.09 6.27 -5.24
N GLY A 137 38.98 6.85 -5.67
CA GLY A 137 38.69 7.10 -7.09
C GLY A 137 38.33 5.85 -7.90
N LEU A 138 38.17 4.68 -7.25
CA LEU A 138 37.80 3.44 -7.95
C LEU A 138 36.35 3.50 -8.45
N VAL A 139 36.16 3.24 -9.73
CA VAL A 139 34.84 3.09 -10.34
C VAL A 139 34.27 1.72 -9.97
N LEU A 140 33.18 1.70 -9.20
CA LEU A 140 32.51 0.48 -8.74
C LEU A 140 31.43 0.01 -9.71
N ALA A 141 30.77 0.94 -10.39
CA ALA A 141 29.79 0.66 -11.42
C ALA A 141 29.95 1.68 -12.55
N ASP A 142 30.06 1.17 -13.78
CA ASP A 142 30.04 1.95 -15.02
C ASP A 142 28.71 1.68 -15.74
N ARG A 143 28.14 2.71 -16.38
CA ARG A 143 26.87 2.67 -17.12
C ARG A 143 25.70 2.19 -16.27
N GLU A 144 25.51 2.82 -15.11
CA GLU A 144 24.33 2.54 -14.32
C GLU A 144 23.07 2.92 -15.10
N ILE A 145 22.13 1.97 -15.18
CA ILE A 145 20.84 2.22 -15.82
C ILE A 145 20.04 3.11 -14.87
N ASP A 146 19.65 4.28 -15.35
CA ASP A 146 18.78 5.15 -14.58
C ASP A 146 17.40 4.48 -14.40
N MET A 147 17.07 4.16 -13.15
CA MET A 147 15.78 3.59 -12.76
C MET A 147 14.79 4.68 -12.31
N HIS A 148 15.16 5.97 -12.39
CA HIS A 148 14.23 7.07 -12.19
C HIS A 148 13.19 7.11 -13.31
N SER A 149 12.18 7.98 -13.16
CA SER A 149 11.14 8.15 -14.16
C SER A 149 11.74 8.43 -15.54
N GLU A 150 11.16 7.82 -16.57
CA GLU A 150 11.57 8.01 -17.96
C GLU A 150 11.70 9.50 -18.31
N TRP A 151 12.67 9.81 -19.18
CA TRP A 151 12.91 11.18 -19.62
C TRP A 151 11.64 11.79 -20.21
N ARG A 152 11.13 12.86 -19.59
CA ARG A 152 9.98 13.61 -20.11
C ARG A 152 10.37 14.23 -21.45
N THR A 153 9.94 13.63 -22.55
CA THR A 153 9.97 14.28 -23.86
C THR A 153 8.89 15.36 -23.89
N PHE A 154 9.17 16.53 -24.47
CA PHE A 154 8.19 17.61 -24.61
C PHE A 154 6.95 17.19 -25.44
N SER A 155 7.06 16.10 -26.20
CA SER A 155 5.95 15.45 -26.90
C SER A 155 4.91 14.82 -25.97
N ASN A 156 5.25 14.57 -24.70
CA ASN A 156 4.41 13.91 -23.72
C ASN A 156 3.28 14.84 -23.19
N ASP A 157 3.50 16.17 -23.18
CA ASP A 157 2.55 17.16 -22.62
C ASP A 157 1.53 17.67 -23.65
N ASP A 158 1.89 17.73 -24.93
CA ASP A 158 1.07 18.38 -25.97
C ASP A 158 0.25 17.42 -26.86
N GLN A 159 0.51 16.11 -26.84
CA GLN A 159 -0.18 15.16 -27.72
C GLN A 159 -0.58 13.87 -27.00
N ASN A 160 -1.76 13.89 -26.36
CA ASN A 160 -2.60 12.71 -26.10
C ASN A 160 -1.89 11.46 -25.53
N ASN A 161 -0.80 11.63 -24.76
CA ASN A 161 0.00 10.54 -24.19
C ASN A 161 0.55 9.55 -25.24
N ASP A 162 0.96 10.04 -26.41
CA ASP A 162 1.52 9.22 -27.51
C ASP A 162 3.05 9.14 -27.40
N ASP A 163 3.56 8.83 -26.19
CA ASP A 163 5.00 8.67 -25.94
C ASP A 163 5.44 7.27 -26.38
N PRO A 164 6.22 7.13 -27.48
CA PRO A 164 6.66 5.83 -27.98
C PRO A 164 7.66 5.14 -27.05
N SER A 165 8.24 5.89 -26.10
CA SER A 165 9.20 5.39 -25.12
C SER A 165 8.50 4.71 -23.94
N ARG A 166 7.22 5.05 -23.67
CA ARG A 166 6.43 4.49 -22.58
C ARG A 166 6.06 3.04 -22.89
N VAL A 167 6.83 2.11 -22.34
CA VAL A 167 6.60 0.66 -22.49
C VAL A 167 5.68 0.06 -21.42
N GLY A 168 5.21 0.87 -20.46
CA GLY A 168 4.30 0.44 -19.40
C GLY A 168 3.64 1.62 -18.67
N ASP A 169 2.50 1.36 -18.04
CA ASP A 169 1.81 2.32 -17.18
C ASP A 169 2.11 2.03 -15.70
N ALA A 170 2.00 3.06 -14.86
CA ALA A 170 2.20 2.92 -13.43
C ALA A 170 1.04 2.12 -12.81
N THR A 171 1.36 1.06 -12.06
CA THR A 171 0.34 0.31 -11.33
C THR A 171 -0.18 1.14 -10.17
N ASN A 172 -1.51 1.16 -9.97
CA ASN A 172 -2.10 1.85 -8.84
C ASN A 172 -2.10 0.95 -7.59
N PRO A 173 -1.31 1.22 -6.53
CA PRO A 173 -1.26 0.36 -5.34
C PRO A 173 -2.59 0.27 -4.58
N LEU A 174 -3.54 1.17 -4.87
CA LEU A 174 -4.85 1.21 -4.24
C LEU A 174 -5.82 0.15 -4.78
N LEU A 175 -5.51 -0.51 -5.89
CA LEU A 175 -6.35 -1.60 -6.44
C LEU A 175 -5.86 -2.97 -5.97
N ASN A 176 -6.72 -3.98 -6.05
CA ASN A 176 -6.37 -5.34 -5.66
C ASN A 176 -5.74 -6.08 -6.85
N GLY A 177 -4.70 -6.87 -6.54
CA GLY A 177 -3.99 -7.67 -7.53
C GLY A 177 -3.05 -6.86 -8.44
N ASP A 178 -2.37 -7.58 -9.32
CA ASP A 178 -1.53 -6.99 -10.35
C ASP A 178 -2.42 -6.54 -11.52
N GLN A 179 -2.44 -5.24 -11.82
CA GLN A 179 -3.22 -4.63 -12.90
C GLN A 179 -2.62 -4.96 -14.28
N LEU A 180 -2.68 -6.24 -14.67
CA LEU A 180 -2.05 -6.78 -15.89
C LEU A 180 -2.98 -6.77 -17.12
N GLU A 181 -4.16 -6.14 -17.01
CA GLU A 181 -5.18 -6.13 -18.06
C GLU A 181 -5.17 -4.81 -18.84
N THR A 182 -5.24 -4.91 -20.17
CA THR A 182 -5.40 -3.76 -21.07
C THR A 182 -6.87 -3.55 -21.44
N GLN A 183 -7.35 -2.31 -21.52
CA GLN A 183 -8.72 -2.00 -21.93
C GLN A 183 -8.80 -1.70 -23.44
N ILE A 184 -9.80 -2.27 -24.12
CA ILE A 184 -10.12 -1.95 -25.52
C ILE A 184 -11.04 -0.73 -25.53
N ALA A 185 -10.70 0.31 -26.30
CA ALA A 185 -11.48 1.55 -26.34
C ALA A 185 -12.87 1.39 -27.00
N SER A 186 -13.87 2.09 -26.45
CA SER A 186 -15.27 2.07 -26.91
C SER A 186 -15.58 3.03 -28.08
N GLY A 187 -14.63 3.23 -29.00
CA GLY A 187 -14.75 4.24 -30.07
C GLY A 187 -14.63 3.71 -31.50
N GLY A 188 -14.27 2.43 -31.68
CA GLY A 188 -14.04 1.88 -33.03
C GLY A 188 -15.31 1.42 -33.74
N SER A 189 -15.31 1.53 -35.07
CA SER A 189 -16.37 0.97 -35.92
C SER A 189 -16.24 -0.55 -36.09
N GLY A 190 -17.37 -1.22 -36.35
CA GLY A 190 -17.43 -2.65 -36.66
C GLY A 190 -17.00 -3.57 -35.51
N ARG A 191 -15.98 -4.42 -35.76
CA ARG A 191 -15.53 -5.50 -34.85
C ARG A 191 -15.02 -4.99 -33.50
N VAL A 192 -14.55 -3.75 -33.40
CA VAL A 192 -14.10 -3.15 -32.14
C VAL A 192 -15.25 -3.07 -31.14
N ARG A 193 -16.48 -2.79 -31.60
CA ARG A 193 -17.66 -2.76 -30.75
C ARG A 193 -18.02 -4.14 -30.20
N ASP A 194 -17.86 -5.18 -31.01
CA ASP A 194 -18.08 -6.56 -30.58
C ASP A 194 -17.01 -7.04 -29.60
N LEU A 195 -15.74 -6.65 -29.82
CA LEU A 195 -14.64 -6.92 -28.91
C LEU A 195 -14.82 -6.19 -27.57
N TYR A 196 -15.21 -4.92 -27.59
CA TYR A 196 -15.54 -4.16 -26.37
C TYR A 196 -16.70 -4.80 -25.60
N ARG A 197 -17.74 -5.26 -26.32
CA ARG A 197 -18.87 -5.98 -25.71
C ARG A 197 -18.44 -7.34 -25.14
N ALA A 198 -17.53 -8.05 -25.80
CA ALA A 198 -16.96 -9.30 -25.30
C ALA A 198 -16.08 -9.08 -24.07
N GLN A 199 -15.24 -8.05 -24.05
CA GLN A 199 -14.41 -7.68 -22.91
C GLN A 199 -15.25 -7.29 -21.69
N ASN A 200 -16.31 -6.49 -21.88
CA ASN A 200 -17.23 -6.15 -20.79
C ASN A 200 -17.97 -7.38 -20.21
N LYS A 201 -18.13 -8.47 -20.98
CA LYS A 201 -18.65 -9.75 -20.46
C LYS A 201 -17.59 -10.54 -19.70
N GLN A 202 -16.32 -10.38 -20.07
CA GLN A 202 -15.18 -10.97 -19.36
C GLN A 202 -14.79 -10.17 -18.11
N SER A 203 -15.44 -9.02 -17.85
CA SER A 203 -15.08 -8.05 -16.81
C SER A 203 -14.57 -8.71 -15.54
N SER A 204 -13.30 -8.44 -15.33
CA SER A 204 -12.43 -8.81 -14.22
C SER A 204 -12.96 -8.37 -12.86
N GLU A 205 -12.46 -9.07 -11.84
CA GLU A 205 -12.76 -8.97 -10.41
C GLU A 205 -13.86 -7.97 -10.01
N LYS A 206 -15.05 -8.50 -9.72
CA LYS A 206 -16.19 -7.75 -9.16
C LYS A 206 -15.78 -6.85 -7.97
N ALA A 207 -14.75 -7.25 -7.22
CA ALA A 207 -14.19 -6.49 -6.10
C ALA A 207 -13.51 -5.17 -6.52
N ASN A 208 -12.70 -5.20 -7.59
CA ASN A 208 -12.04 -4.00 -8.10
C ASN A 208 -13.04 -2.99 -8.67
N LYS A 209 -14.13 -3.48 -9.27
CA LYS A 209 -15.21 -2.61 -9.77
C LYS A 209 -15.93 -1.86 -8.64
N SER A 210 -16.22 -2.51 -7.51
CA SER A 210 -16.81 -1.84 -6.35
C SER A 210 -15.85 -0.84 -5.71
N LEU A 211 -14.55 -1.17 -5.62
CA LEU A 211 -13.51 -0.25 -5.12
C LEU A 211 -13.39 1.00 -6.00
N LEU A 212 -13.34 0.84 -7.32
CA LEU A 212 -13.28 1.97 -8.26
C LEU A 212 -14.52 2.86 -8.19
N ALA A 213 -15.70 2.27 -8.01
CA ALA A 213 -16.93 3.04 -7.80
C ALA A 213 -16.84 3.87 -6.50
N ALA A 214 -16.35 3.27 -5.40
CA ALA A 214 -16.12 3.96 -4.14
C ALA A 214 -15.08 5.09 -4.26
N TYR A 215 -13.97 4.87 -4.96
CA TYR A 215 -12.94 5.89 -5.16
C TYR A 215 -13.43 7.07 -6.00
N LYS A 216 -14.29 6.81 -7.00
CA LYS A 216 -14.93 7.86 -7.78
C LYS A 216 -15.89 8.68 -6.92
N GLU A 217 -16.64 8.03 -6.03
CA GLU A 217 -17.53 8.70 -5.09
C GLU A 217 -16.75 9.53 -4.06
N ILE A 218 -15.72 8.96 -3.44
CA ILE A 218 -14.81 9.69 -2.52
C ILE A 218 -14.23 10.92 -3.22
N GLY A 219 -13.73 10.76 -4.45
CA GLY A 219 -13.22 11.87 -5.26
C GLY A 219 -14.27 12.95 -5.47
N ALA A 220 -15.47 12.58 -5.94
CA ALA A 220 -16.55 13.54 -6.17
C ALA A 220 -16.99 14.28 -4.90
N LEU A 221 -17.05 13.60 -3.75
CA LEU A 221 -17.42 14.21 -2.46
C LEU A 221 -16.31 15.14 -1.94
N CYS A 222 -15.04 14.76 -2.12
CA CYS A 222 -13.91 15.62 -1.75
C CYS A 222 -13.83 16.87 -2.63
N ASP A 223 -14.01 16.71 -3.95
CA ASP A 223 -14.01 17.82 -4.90
C ASP A 223 -15.18 18.79 -4.63
N GLY A 224 -16.37 18.27 -4.31
CA GLY A 224 -17.54 19.08 -3.96
C GLY A 224 -17.36 19.97 -2.74
N PHE A 225 -16.42 19.64 -1.83
CA PHE A 225 -16.10 20.43 -0.64
C PHE A 225 -14.73 21.12 -0.73
N ASN A 226 -14.12 21.16 -1.93
CA ASN A 226 -12.77 21.70 -2.19
C ASN A 226 -11.72 21.15 -1.23
N ILE A 227 -11.78 19.84 -0.93
CA ILE A 227 -10.78 19.16 -0.11
C ILE A 227 -9.56 18.86 -0.98
N GLN A 228 -8.36 19.02 -0.42
CA GLN A 228 -7.10 18.79 -1.13
C GLN A 228 -6.94 17.32 -1.54
N LYS A 229 -6.29 17.08 -2.70
CA LYS A 229 -6.07 15.73 -3.25
C LYS A 229 -5.38 14.77 -2.28
N ASN A 230 -4.42 15.26 -1.48
CA ASN A 230 -3.74 14.49 -0.45
C ASN A 230 -4.72 13.82 0.54
N VAL A 231 -5.76 14.56 0.96
CA VAL A 231 -6.78 14.05 1.87
C VAL A 231 -7.68 13.02 1.17
N ALA A 232 -8.02 13.26 -0.10
CA ALA A 232 -8.81 12.32 -0.89
C ALA A 232 -8.08 10.99 -1.10
N ASP A 233 -6.77 11.03 -1.37
CA ASP A 233 -5.95 9.84 -1.57
C ASP A 233 -5.75 9.06 -0.26
N THR A 234 -5.55 9.79 0.85
CA THR A 234 -5.56 9.19 2.20
C THR A 234 -6.91 8.51 2.49
N ALA A 235 -8.03 9.14 2.15
CA ALA A 235 -9.35 8.56 2.34
C ALA A 235 -9.56 7.28 1.50
N LYS A 236 -9.10 7.25 0.25
CA LYS A 236 -9.11 6.04 -0.61
C LYS A 236 -8.27 4.92 0.00
N TYR A 237 -7.07 5.24 0.49
CA TYR A 237 -6.21 4.28 1.18
C TYR A 237 -6.87 3.68 2.42
N LEU A 238 -7.46 4.52 3.28
CA LEU A 238 -8.20 4.05 4.46
C LEU A 238 -9.40 3.17 4.08
N PHE A 239 -10.12 3.54 3.01
CA PHE A 239 -11.24 2.74 2.52
C PHE A 239 -10.81 1.36 2.04
N LYS A 240 -9.67 1.26 1.32
CA LYS A 240 -9.09 -0.01 0.88
C LYS A 240 -8.82 -0.95 2.05
N ILE A 241 -8.13 -0.47 3.08
CA ILE A 241 -7.78 -1.27 4.26
C ILE A 241 -9.05 -1.84 4.94
N VAL A 242 -10.09 -1.02 5.00
CA VAL A 242 -11.36 -1.38 5.60
C VAL A 242 -12.11 -2.42 4.78
N ASP A 243 -12.14 -2.27 3.46
CA ASP A 243 -12.78 -3.22 2.53
C ASP A 243 -12.06 -4.57 2.52
N ASP A 244 -10.73 -4.56 2.48
CA ASP A 244 -9.90 -5.77 2.48
C ASP A 244 -10.11 -6.61 3.75
N ALA A 245 -10.24 -5.95 4.91
CA ALA A 245 -10.53 -6.61 6.19
C ALA A 245 -12.00 -7.03 6.36
N LYS A 246 -12.91 -6.55 5.50
CA LYS A 246 -14.36 -6.82 5.53
C LYS A 246 -15.03 -6.56 6.89
N ALA A 247 -14.48 -5.67 7.71
CA ALA A 247 -14.88 -5.45 9.10
C ALA A 247 -16.28 -4.80 9.26
N PHE A 248 -16.78 -4.11 8.22
CA PHE A 248 -18.06 -3.40 8.25
C PHE A 248 -19.09 -3.93 7.25
N LYS A 249 -18.99 -5.21 6.91
CA LYS A 249 -19.93 -5.88 6.00
C LYS A 249 -21.35 -5.86 6.58
N GLY A 250 -22.22 -5.01 6.05
CA GLY A 250 -23.59 -4.80 6.53
C GLY A 250 -23.95 -3.34 6.79
N LYS A 251 -22.96 -2.44 6.83
CA LYS A 251 -23.20 -0.99 6.77
C LYS A 251 -23.22 -0.53 5.31
N SER A 252 -23.95 0.53 5.01
CA SER A 252 -23.95 1.14 3.68
C SER A 252 -22.58 1.74 3.36
N GLN A 253 -22.21 1.64 2.08
CA GLN A 253 -20.91 2.08 1.57
C GLN A 253 -20.70 3.59 1.80
N ASP A 254 -21.72 4.41 1.56
CA ASP A 254 -21.71 5.87 1.73
C ASP A 254 -21.34 6.27 3.16
N VAL A 255 -21.76 5.45 4.14
CA VAL A 255 -21.55 5.72 5.57
C VAL A 255 -20.13 5.32 5.98
N ILE A 256 -19.55 4.31 5.34
CA ILE A 256 -18.12 3.97 5.47
C ILE A 256 -17.27 5.05 4.81
N ILE A 257 -17.63 5.48 3.60
CA ILE A 257 -16.98 6.57 2.85
C ILE A 257 -16.95 7.86 3.70
N ALA A 258 -18.10 8.25 4.27
CA ALA A 258 -18.19 9.41 5.16
C ALA A 258 -17.25 9.30 6.38
N GLY A 259 -17.14 8.11 6.97
CA GLY A 259 -16.22 7.84 8.07
C GLY A 259 -14.74 7.93 7.67
N CYS A 260 -14.37 7.36 6.52
CA CYS A 260 -13.01 7.41 5.98
C CYS A 260 -12.58 8.84 5.65
N ILE A 261 -13.44 9.64 5.00
CA ILE A 261 -13.17 11.04 4.71
C ILE A 261 -12.94 11.82 6.02
N PHE A 262 -13.77 11.60 7.04
CA PHE A 262 -13.63 12.29 8.32
C PHE A 262 -12.30 11.97 9.03
N ILE A 263 -11.87 10.71 9.02
CA ILE A 263 -10.59 10.30 9.60
C ILE A 263 -9.42 10.87 8.79
N ALA A 264 -9.46 10.79 7.47
CA ALA A 264 -8.42 11.35 6.60
C ALA A 264 -8.23 12.85 6.81
N CYS A 265 -9.33 13.61 6.91
CA CYS A 265 -9.30 15.05 7.24
C CYS A 265 -8.58 15.33 8.56
N ARG A 266 -8.79 14.49 9.59
CA ARG A 266 -8.10 14.64 10.89
C ARG A 266 -6.62 14.28 10.82
N GLN A 267 -6.26 13.22 10.10
CA GLN A 267 -4.86 12.82 9.92
C GLN A 267 -4.06 13.88 9.17
N CYS A 268 -4.66 14.50 8.16
CA CYS A 268 -4.04 15.57 7.37
C CYS A 268 -4.06 16.95 8.07
N LYS A 269 -4.49 17.03 9.33
CA LYS A 269 -4.60 18.29 10.11
C LYS A 269 -5.52 19.34 9.46
N VAL A 270 -6.53 18.89 8.72
CA VAL A 270 -7.59 19.74 8.15
C VAL A 270 -8.93 19.24 8.69
N PRO A 271 -9.20 19.38 10.01
CA PRO A 271 -10.38 18.80 10.60
C PRO A 271 -11.66 19.43 10.05
N ARG A 272 -12.63 18.56 9.74
CA ARG A 272 -13.98 18.94 9.34
C ARG A 272 -14.97 18.56 10.43
N THR A 273 -16.09 19.27 10.46
CA THR A 273 -17.12 19.06 11.48
C THR A 273 -18.11 17.98 11.02
N PHE A 274 -18.79 17.32 11.97
CA PHE A 274 -19.82 16.34 11.60
C PHE A 274 -20.97 16.95 10.78
N THR A 275 -21.26 18.24 10.99
CA THR A 275 -22.29 18.96 10.22
C THR A 275 -21.85 19.18 8.77
N GLU A 276 -20.58 19.47 8.54
CA GLU A 276 -20.02 19.61 7.18
C GLU A 276 -20.04 18.31 6.41
N ILE A 277 -19.60 17.21 7.05
CA ILE A 277 -19.64 15.90 6.41
C ILE A 277 -21.09 15.48 6.13
N PHE A 278 -22.02 15.74 7.06
CA PHE A 278 -23.45 15.52 6.84
C PHE A 278 -23.99 16.29 5.62
N ALA A 279 -23.56 17.55 5.42
CA ALA A 279 -24.02 18.35 4.28
C ALA A 279 -23.62 17.76 2.92
N VAL A 280 -22.47 17.07 2.86
CA VAL A 280 -21.93 16.48 1.63
C VAL A 280 -22.44 15.06 1.40
N THR A 281 -22.33 14.20 2.41
CA THR A 281 -22.65 12.76 2.28
C THR A 281 -24.11 12.45 2.55
N LYS A 282 -24.88 13.38 3.12
CA LYS A 282 -26.28 13.21 3.57
C LYS A 282 -26.48 12.11 4.63
N VAL A 283 -25.39 11.56 5.17
CA VAL A 283 -25.40 10.52 6.21
C VAL A 283 -25.61 11.16 7.57
N THR A 284 -26.56 10.66 8.36
CA THR A 284 -26.93 11.29 9.63
C THR A 284 -25.75 11.46 10.60
N ARG A 285 -25.71 12.58 11.34
CA ARG A 285 -24.62 12.88 12.31
C ARG A 285 -24.38 11.77 13.33
N LYS A 286 -25.45 11.07 13.76
CA LYS A 286 -25.36 9.96 14.73
C LYS A 286 -24.64 8.75 14.13
N GLU A 287 -24.91 8.43 12.87
CA GLU A 287 -24.28 7.31 12.17
C GLU A 287 -22.80 7.58 11.90
N ILE A 288 -22.45 8.80 11.47
CA ILE A 288 -21.05 9.22 11.30
C ILE A 288 -20.28 9.02 12.61
N GLY A 289 -20.84 9.48 13.75
CA GLY A 289 -20.21 9.32 15.05
C GLY A 289 -20.03 7.86 15.48
N ARG A 290 -21.01 6.98 15.18
CA ARG A 290 -20.90 5.53 15.48
C ARG A 290 -19.82 4.86 14.63
N ILE A 291 -19.74 5.20 13.35
CA ILE A 291 -18.75 4.61 12.44
C ILE A 291 -17.36 5.14 12.68
N TYR A 292 -17.21 6.44 12.95
CA TYR A 292 -15.93 7.02 13.35
C TYR A 292 -15.32 6.25 14.53
N LYS A 293 -16.08 6.05 15.62
CA LYS A 293 -15.60 5.28 16.79
C LYS A 293 -15.25 3.84 16.44
N ALA A 294 -16.03 3.22 15.55
CA ALA A 294 -15.79 1.84 15.15
C ALA A 294 -14.55 1.70 14.25
N LEU A 295 -14.34 2.64 13.32
CA LEU A 295 -13.17 2.72 12.45
C LEU A 295 -11.91 3.03 13.25
N GLU A 296 -11.96 3.98 14.18
CA GLU A 296 -10.82 4.33 15.04
C GLU A 296 -10.38 3.13 15.90
N LYS A 297 -11.35 2.40 16.47
CA LYS A 297 -11.09 1.14 17.20
C LYS A 297 -10.44 0.10 16.28
N PHE A 298 -10.95 -0.03 15.05
CA PHE A 298 -10.43 -0.98 14.07
C PHE A 298 -8.99 -0.66 13.65
N PHE A 299 -8.67 0.60 13.31
CA PHE A 299 -7.31 0.99 12.94
C PHE A 299 -6.33 0.87 14.09
N THR A 300 -6.75 1.19 15.31
CA THR A 300 -5.92 1.00 16.51
C THR A 300 -5.62 -0.48 16.74
N ALA A 301 -6.62 -1.35 16.59
CA ALA A 301 -6.45 -2.79 16.73
C ALA A 301 -5.52 -3.38 15.66
N GLN A 302 -5.72 -3.00 14.39
CA GLN A 302 -4.85 -3.45 13.30
C GLN A 302 -3.40 -2.97 13.46
N ASN A 303 -3.21 -1.73 13.91
CA ASN A 303 -1.87 -1.20 14.16
C ASN A 303 -1.17 -2.00 15.26
N LEU A 304 -1.88 -2.34 16.34
CA LEU A 304 -1.34 -3.17 17.42
C LEU A 304 -0.97 -4.58 16.93
N GLU A 305 -1.83 -5.21 16.13
CA GLU A 305 -1.55 -6.52 15.52
C GLU A 305 -0.31 -6.48 14.62
N ARG A 306 -0.16 -5.44 13.80
CA ARG A 306 1.02 -5.24 12.94
C ARG A 306 2.29 -5.06 13.75
N ILE A 307 2.26 -4.21 14.78
CA ILE A 307 3.40 -3.99 15.68
C ILE A 307 3.81 -5.31 16.34
N ASN A 308 2.84 -6.07 16.86
CA ASN A 308 3.10 -7.37 17.48
C ASN A 308 3.71 -8.37 16.49
N ALA A 309 3.26 -8.37 15.23
CA ALA A 309 3.84 -9.22 14.19
C ALA A 309 5.29 -8.84 13.84
N VAL A 310 5.58 -7.53 13.72
CA VAL A 310 6.94 -7.03 13.45
C VAL A 310 7.88 -7.38 14.60
N VAL A 311 7.47 -7.13 15.84
CA VAL A 311 8.25 -7.47 17.04
C VAL A 311 8.47 -8.98 17.13
N SER A 312 7.44 -9.80 16.84
CA SER A 312 7.56 -11.27 16.82
C SER A 312 8.54 -11.76 15.75
N SER A 313 8.67 -11.03 14.64
CA SER A 313 9.62 -11.34 13.57
C SER A 313 11.05 -10.83 13.83
N GLY A 314 11.30 -10.22 14.99
CA GLY A 314 12.60 -9.64 15.35
C GLY A 314 12.91 -8.31 14.65
N GLY A 315 11.91 -7.68 14.02
CA GLY A 315 12.05 -6.37 13.40
C GLY A 315 11.77 -5.23 14.39
N VAL A 316 12.36 -4.07 14.15
CA VAL A 316 12.01 -2.83 14.86
C VAL A 316 10.83 -2.17 14.12
N PRO A 317 9.68 -1.91 14.77
CA PRO A 317 8.59 -1.17 14.16
C PRO A 317 9.05 0.23 13.75
N ASP A 318 8.77 0.63 12.51
CA ASP A 318 9.07 1.97 12.02
C ASP A 318 8.19 2.99 12.77
N PRO A 319 8.78 4.02 13.44
CA PRO A 319 8.01 5.06 14.11
C PRO A 319 7.06 5.82 13.18
N ASN A 320 7.37 5.90 11.89
CA ASN A 320 6.62 6.71 10.92
C ASN A 320 5.43 5.97 10.30
N ASP A 321 5.38 4.64 10.40
CA ASP A 321 4.28 3.80 9.88
C ASP A 321 3.21 3.49 10.94
N THR A 322 3.36 4.07 12.14
CA THR A 322 2.42 3.88 13.24
C THR A 322 1.16 4.71 13.01
N TYR A 323 -0.01 4.06 12.99
CA TYR A 323 -1.29 4.78 12.98
C TYR A 323 -1.38 5.67 14.23
N THR A 324 -1.29 6.98 14.03
CA THR A 324 -1.50 7.95 15.10
C THR A 324 -3.00 8.13 15.30
N ALA A 325 -3.48 7.74 16.50
CA ALA A 325 -4.89 7.92 16.85
C ALA A 325 -5.32 9.37 16.69
N THR A 326 -6.50 9.60 16.11
CA THR A 326 -6.95 10.95 15.81
C THR A 326 -7.29 11.70 17.09
N THR A 327 -6.59 12.79 17.38
CA THR A 327 -6.89 13.63 18.55
C THR A 327 -8.21 14.38 18.37
N SER A 328 -8.84 14.77 19.48
CA SER A 328 -9.99 15.68 19.44
C SER A 328 -9.64 16.95 18.65
N THR A 329 -10.58 17.43 17.83
CA THR A 329 -10.41 18.63 17.02
C THR A 329 -10.12 19.82 17.93
N LYS A 330 -8.96 20.47 17.75
CA LYS A 330 -8.62 21.68 18.50
C LYS A 330 -9.50 22.83 18.01
N PRO A 331 -9.99 23.71 18.90
CA PRO A 331 -10.71 24.92 18.51
C PRO A 331 -9.95 25.78 17.49
N SER A 332 -8.65 25.95 17.69
CA SER A 332 -7.77 26.78 16.84
C SER A 332 -7.74 26.37 15.37
N ASP A 333 -7.82 25.06 15.10
CA ASP A 333 -7.83 24.52 13.72
C ASP A 333 -9.07 24.96 12.93
N LEU A 334 -10.17 25.26 13.61
CA LEU A 334 -11.44 25.66 12.99
C LEU A 334 -11.55 27.17 12.79
N CYS A 335 -10.85 27.97 13.62
CA CYS A 335 -10.90 29.44 13.58
C CYS A 335 -10.57 30.00 12.19
N ASN A 336 -9.45 29.56 11.61
CA ASN A 336 -8.99 30.06 10.30
C ASN A 336 -10.06 29.94 9.22
N ARG A 337 -10.74 28.79 9.17
CA ARG A 337 -11.76 28.55 8.15
C ARG A 337 -13.02 29.36 8.39
N PHE A 338 -13.51 29.43 9.63
CA PHE A 338 -14.72 30.21 9.93
C PHE A 338 -14.50 31.71 9.76
N CYS A 339 -13.31 32.22 10.10
CA CYS A 339 -12.94 33.61 9.83
C CYS A 339 -12.90 33.91 8.33
N ASN A 340 -12.34 32.99 7.51
CA ASN A 340 -12.35 33.13 6.06
C ASN A 340 -13.78 33.11 5.48
N LEU A 341 -14.68 32.28 6.01
CA LEU A 341 -16.09 32.24 5.59
C LEU A 341 -16.89 33.48 6.02
N LEU A 342 -16.41 34.23 7.01
CA LEU A 342 -17.03 35.47 7.51
C LEU A 342 -16.40 36.72 6.89
N ASP A 343 -15.47 36.57 5.94
CA ASP A 343 -14.67 37.64 5.32
C ASP A 343 -13.98 38.53 6.35
N LEU A 344 -13.41 37.92 7.40
CA LEU A 344 -12.67 38.62 8.44
C LEU A 344 -11.19 38.77 8.07
N PRO A 345 -10.53 39.88 8.44
CA PRO A 345 -9.11 40.06 8.15
C PRO A 345 -8.23 39.11 8.96
N TYR A 346 -7.00 38.91 8.49
CA TYR A 346 -6.02 38.03 9.12
C TYR A 346 -5.76 38.39 10.59
N GLN A 347 -5.80 39.68 10.95
CA GLN A 347 -5.62 40.12 12.34
C GLN A 347 -6.66 39.51 13.29
N VAL A 348 -7.95 39.56 12.92
CA VAL A 348 -9.05 38.95 13.70
C VAL A 348 -8.87 37.44 13.78
N THR A 349 -8.42 36.83 12.69
CA THR A 349 -8.19 35.38 12.59
C THR A 349 -7.10 34.92 13.55
N SER A 350 -5.96 35.62 13.57
CA SER A 350 -4.84 35.35 14.47
C SER A 350 -5.25 35.50 15.93
N VAL A 351 -5.96 36.58 16.27
CA VAL A 351 -6.48 36.82 17.63
C VAL A 351 -7.49 35.75 18.02
N SER A 352 -8.41 35.37 17.13
CA SER A 352 -9.40 34.33 17.39
C SER A 352 -8.77 32.97 17.68
N SER A 353 -7.74 32.60 16.91
CA SER A 353 -7.02 31.34 17.08
C SER A 353 -6.28 31.30 18.42
N ALA A 354 -5.51 32.35 18.72
CA ALA A 354 -4.77 32.44 19.98
C ALA A 354 -5.70 32.53 21.21
N LEU A 355 -6.82 33.26 21.11
CA LEU A 355 -7.85 33.28 22.15
C LEU A 355 -8.45 31.88 22.38
N SER A 356 -8.72 31.12 21.32
CA SER A 356 -9.27 29.77 21.45
C SER A 356 -8.31 28.79 22.12
N ASP A 357 -7.00 28.92 21.87
CA ASP A 357 -5.98 28.11 22.53
C ASP A 357 -5.85 28.49 24.02
N ARG A 358 -5.93 29.79 24.35
CA ARG A 358 -5.92 30.25 25.75
C ARG A 358 -7.12 29.75 26.54
N VAL A 359 -8.32 29.90 26.00
CA VAL A 359 -9.56 29.44 26.65
C VAL A 359 -9.50 27.93 26.90
N THR A 360 -8.92 27.17 25.96
CA THR A 360 -8.73 25.71 26.11
C THR A 360 -7.68 25.39 27.19
N THR A 361 -6.63 26.19 27.31
CA THR A 361 -5.55 26.01 28.30
C THR A 361 -5.98 26.38 29.71
N MET A 362 -6.77 27.45 29.87
CA MET A 362 -7.27 27.93 31.16
C MET A 362 -8.47 27.12 31.67
N GLY A 363 -9.27 26.55 30.76
CA GLY A 363 -10.41 25.70 31.10
C GLY A 363 -11.73 26.43 31.32
N ASP A 364 -11.83 27.71 30.95
CA ASP A 364 -12.96 28.59 31.29
C ASP A 364 -14.29 28.18 30.60
N LEU A 365 -14.19 27.49 29.46
CA LEU A 365 -15.32 26.92 28.72
C LEU A 365 -15.37 25.38 28.78
N ALA A 366 -14.86 24.78 29.86
CA ALA A 366 -14.91 23.33 30.05
C ALA A 366 -16.34 22.77 29.92
N GLY A 367 -16.48 21.65 29.21
CA GLY A 367 -17.77 20.98 28.99
C GLY A 367 -18.59 21.53 27.81
N ARG A 368 -18.19 22.65 27.19
CA ARG A 368 -18.81 23.12 25.94
C ARG A 368 -18.19 22.45 24.72
N SER A 369 -18.95 22.39 23.64
CA SER A 369 -18.45 21.84 22.37
C SER A 369 -17.37 22.76 21.77
N PRO A 370 -16.31 22.22 21.12
CA PRO A 370 -15.28 23.03 20.47
C PRO A 370 -15.83 24.05 19.48
N LEU A 371 -16.93 23.73 18.77
CA LEU A 371 -17.59 24.65 17.87
C LEU A 371 -18.17 25.88 18.57
N SER A 372 -18.77 25.68 19.74
CA SER A 372 -19.31 26.76 20.55
C SER A 372 -18.21 27.68 21.08
N ILE A 373 -17.06 27.11 21.46
CA ILE A 373 -15.88 27.85 21.91
C ILE A 373 -15.38 28.74 20.77
N VAL A 374 -15.17 28.17 19.59
CA VAL A 374 -14.67 28.90 18.41
C VAL A 374 -15.63 30.02 18.02
N ALA A 375 -16.93 29.74 17.94
CA ALA A 375 -17.92 30.76 17.57
C ALA A 375 -17.94 31.93 18.55
N ALA A 376 -17.79 31.66 19.86
CA ALA A 376 -17.71 32.71 20.88
C ALA A 376 -16.39 33.49 20.84
N CYS A 377 -15.27 32.81 20.56
CA CYS A 377 -13.96 33.45 20.38
C CYS A 377 -13.95 34.38 19.16
N ILE A 378 -14.53 33.94 18.03
CA ILE A 378 -14.65 34.76 16.81
C ILE A 378 -15.57 35.96 17.09
N TYR A 379 -16.69 35.75 17.78
CA TYR A 379 -17.58 36.84 18.17
C TYR A 379 -16.81 37.89 18.99
N MET A 380 -16.14 37.49 20.07
CA MET A 380 -15.34 38.39 20.91
C MET A 380 -14.21 39.09 20.13
N ALA A 381 -13.42 38.35 19.35
CA ALA A 381 -12.32 38.90 18.57
C ALA A 381 -12.78 39.86 17.46
N SER A 382 -13.93 39.58 16.84
CA SER A 382 -14.49 40.45 15.80
C SER A 382 -14.82 41.85 16.34
N TYR A 383 -15.40 41.94 17.55
CA TYR A 383 -15.67 43.22 18.21
C TYR A 383 -14.42 43.89 18.76
N LEU A 384 -13.48 43.11 19.31
CA LEU A 384 -12.21 43.64 19.83
C LEU A 384 -11.44 44.41 18.76
N MET A 385 -11.42 43.91 17.53
CA MET A 385 -10.68 44.47 16.39
C MET A 385 -11.52 45.42 15.51
N GLY A 386 -12.73 45.80 15.94
CA GLY A 386 -13.59 46.74 15.21
C GLY A 386 -14.33 46.18 13.98
N HIS A 387 -14.27 44.87 13.74
CA HIS A 387 -14.99 44.16 12.68
C HIS A 387 -16.18 43.37 13.23
N GLY A 388 -16.98 43.98 14.12
CA GLY A 388 -18.03 43.30 14.87
C GLY A 388 -19.01 42.53 13.98
N LYS A 389 -19.00 41.20 14.08
CA LYS A 389 -19.94 40.31 13.38
C LYS A 389 -21.09 39.93 14.29
N THR A 390 -22.31 39.92 13.74
CA THR A 390 -23.48 39.54 14.55
C THR A 390 -23.45 38.05 14.88
N ALA A 391 -23.99 37.67 16.04
CA ALA A 391 -24.06 36.26 16.43
C ALA A 391 -24.90 35.41 15.46
N LYS A 392 -25.83 36.05 14.71
CA LYS A 392 -26.62 35.41 13.66
C LYS A 392 -25.76 35.02 12.45
N GLU A 393 -24.87 35.90 12.00
CA GLU A 393 -23.92 35.60 10.91
C GLU A 393 -22.97 34.47 11.30
N ILE A 394 -22.41 34.54 12.51
CA ILE A 394 -21.50 33.50 13.02
C ILE A 394 -22.24 32.16 13.19
N SER A 395 -23.49 32.19 13.66
CA SER A 395 -24.34 31.00 13.80
C SER A 395 -24.56 30.27 12.47
N GLN A 396 -24.76 31.00 11.37
CA GLN A 396 -24.92 30.42 10.04
C GLN A 396 -23.68 29.68 9.56
N VAL A 397 -22.49 30.22 9.82
CA VAL A 397 -21.20 29.65 9.40
C VAL A 397 -20.73 28.51 10.32
N ALA A 398 -20.80 28.70 11.63
CA ALA A 398 -20.35 27.71 12.61
C ALA A 398 -21.37 26.58 12.83
N HIS A 399 -22.61 26.74 12.35
CA HIS A 399 -23.75 25.86 12.59
C HIS A 399 -24.03 25.60 14.08
N VAL A 400 -23.93 26.66 14.89
CA VAL A 400 -24.21 26.68 16.34
C VAL A 400 -25.32 27.69 16.60
N SER A 401 -26.26 27.40 17.50
CA SER A 401 -27.36 28.34 17.77
C SER A 401 -26.86 29.66 18.39
N ASP A 402 -27.52 30.77 18.04
CA ASP A 402 -27.19 32.12 18.56
C ASP A 402 -27.16 32.14 20.11
N GLY A 403 -28.15 31.54 20.76
CA GLY A 403 -28.20 31.44 22.22
C GLY A 403 -27.00 30.70 22.84
N THR A 404 -26.45 29.70 22.15
CA THR A 404 -25.23 29.01 22.62
C THR A 404 -23.99 29.89 22.48
N ILE A 405 -23.90 30.69 21.41
CA ILE A 405 -22.82 31.67 21.20
C ILE A 405 -22.86 32.73 22.31
N ARG A 406 -24.02 33.37 22.53
CA ARG A 406 -24.21 34.37 23.60
C ARG A 406 -23.95 33.81 24.98
N GLY A 407 -24.44 32.59 25.24
CA GLY A 407 -24.21 31.91 26.51
C GLY A 407 -22.72 31.61 26.77
N ALA A 408 -21.93 31.32 25.73
CA ALA A 408 -20.48 31.10 25.86
C ALA A 408 -19.74 32.44 25.98
N TYR A 409 -20.16 33.44 25.20
CA TYR A 409 -19.63 34.79 25.28
C TYR A 409 -19.80 35.41 26.67
N LYS A 410 -20.93 35.19 27.35
CA LYS A 410 -21.13 35.68 28.73
C LYS A 410 -20.05 35.20 29.71
N GLN A 411 -19.58 33.97 29.55
CA GLN A 411 -18.49 33.42 30.37
C GLN A 411 -17.15 34.04 29.98
N LEU A 412 -16.85 34.11 28.67
CA LEU A 412 -15.64 34.77 28.17
C LEU A 412 -15.56 36.26 28.56
N TYR A 413 -16.69 36.96 28.55
CA TYR A 413 -16.78 38.38 28.88
C TYR A 413 -16.48 38.64 30.37
N ALA A 414 -16.82 37.71 31.26
CA ALA A 414 -16.50 37.82 32.68
C ALA A 414 -14.98 37.77 32.92
N GLU A 415 -14.25 37.00 32.11
CA GLU A 415 -12.81 36.80 32.25
C GLU A 415 -11.99 37.53 31.17
N ARG A 416 -12.61 38.49 30.47
CA ARG A 416 -12.02 39.20 29.33
C ARG A 416 -10.67 39.86 29.66
N GLU A 417 -10.48 40.35 30.88
CA GLU A 417 -9.26 41.03 31.32
C GLU A 417 -8.08 40.05 31.49
N ARG A 418 -8.38 38.77 31.77
CA ARG A 418 -7.38 37.71 31.90
C ARG A 418 -7.06 37.05 30.56
N LEU A 419 -8.05 36.96 29.67
CA LEU A 419 -7.95 36.25 28.39
C LEU A 419 -7.35 37.08 27.25
N VAL A 420 -7.59 38.40 27.26
CA VAL A 420 -7.09 39.30 26.23
C VAL A 420 -5.64 39.67 26.52
N ASP A 421 -4.75 39.41 25.56
CA ASP A 421 -3.37 39.85 25.67
C ASP A 421 -3.25 41.36 25.57
N ALA A 422 -2.32 41.90 26.37
CA ALA A 422 -1.83 43.25 26.19
C ALA A 422 -1.28 43.49 24.77
N GLU A 423 -0.74 42.47 24.10
CA GLU A 423 -0.21 42.58 22.72
C GLU A 423 -1.28 42.83 21.66
N TRP A 424 -2.51 42.35 21.86
CA TRP A 424 -3.59 42.58 20.90
C TRP A 424 -4.16 44.00 20.97
N ILE A 425 -3.93 44.67 22.10
CA ILE A 425 -4.36 46.05 22.38
C ILE A 425 -3.24 47.05 22.04
N LYS A 426 -1.97 46.61 22.12
CA LYS A 426 -0.81 47.44 21.75
C LYS A 426 -0.96 47.96 20.31
N ASP A 427 -0.51 49.19 20.10
CA ASP A 427 -0.59 49.97 18.84
C ASP A 427 -1.99 50.45 18.42
N GLY A 428 -3.00 50.39 19.31
CA GLY A 428 -4.36 50.86 18.99
C GLY A 428 -5.10 49.96 18.00
N LYS A 429 -4.68 48.68 17.90
CA LYS A 429 -5.26 47.68 17.00
C LYS A 429 -6.57 47.09 17.51
N GLY A 430 -6.85 47.18 18.82
CA GLY A 430 -8.09 46.70 19.40
C GLY A 430 -8.45 47.40 20.70
N ASP A 431 -9.75 47.57 20.95
CA ASP A 431 -10.29 48.30 22.10
C ASP A 431 -11.24 47.43 22.91
N LEU A 432 -10.95 47.27 24.22
CA LEU A 432 -11.85 46.56 25.14
C LEU A 432 -13.23 47.22 25.26
N LYS A 433 -13.34 48.52 24.95
CA LYS A 433 -14.60 49.28 25.03
C LYS A 433 -15.59 48.89 23.92
N ASN A 434 -15.10 48.30 22.83
CA ASN A 434 -15.93 47.90 21.69
C ASN A 434 -16.64 46.55 21.91
N LEU A 435 -16.34 45.86 23.02
CA LEU A 435 -16.98 44.60 23.36
C LEU A 435 -18.45 44.86 23.74
N PRO A 436 -19.41 44.20 23.06
CA PRO A 436 -20.82 44.35 23.41
C PRO A 436 -21.06 43.79 24.82
N PRO A 437 -21.85 44.48 25.67
CA PRO A 437 -22.23 43.94 26.97
C PRO A 437 -23.04 42.65 26.77
N SER A 438 -22.81 41.68 27.66
CA SER A 438 -23.36 40.31 27.59
C SER A 438 -24.87 40.25 27.71
#